data_AF-A0A853R5Y8-F1
#
_entry.id   AF-A0A853R5Y8-F1
#
_cell.length_a   1.000
_cell.length_b   1.000
_cell.length_c   1.000
_cell.angle_alpha   90.00
_cell.angle_beta   90.00
_cell.angle_gamma   90.00
#
_symmetry.space_group_name_H-M   'P 1'
#
loop_
_entity.id
_entity.type
_entity.pdbx_description
1 polymer ?
#
loop_
_entity_poly.entity_id
_entity_poly.type
_entity_poly.pdbx_seq_one_letter_code
_entity_poly.pdbx_strand_id
1 'polypeptide(L)'
;MNYLIELFSAKSDQVQLVTFAFSAILALTVLLVNQTIINQRTKREFLLGKVEELSNLSIEFTRVSGEMLDELVNRFEDESCENYDLPYAVDREISAVLRKIELICELYFEKTNFSVGDYQLSHLKSLEYIHKWRAIDLTEGDMYNLFDEDYQLIKRREEWLAEICLDLAKRHGH
;
A
#
# COMPACT_ATOMS: atom_id res chain seq x y z
N MET A 1 -50.92 19.13 -22.77
CA MET A 1 -51.32 17.87 -22.09
C MET A 1 -52.55 17.23 -22.74
N ASN A 2 -53.59 18.01 -23.14
CA ASN A 2 -54.77 17.46 -23.85
C ASN A 2 -54.48 16.89 -25.25
N TYR A 3 -53.53 17.46 -25.99
CA TYR A 3 -53.18 17.00 -27.35
C TYR A 3 -52.54 15.60 -27.40
N LEU A 4 -51.77 15.22 -26.37
CA LEU A 4 -51.17 13.88 -26.25
C LEU A 4 -52.20 12.82 -25.82
N ILE A 5 -53.34 13.23 -25.27
CA ILE A 5 -54.39 12.30 -24.86
C ILE A 5 -55.36 12.06 -26.03
N GLU A 6 -55.63 13.10 -26.83
CA GLU A 6 -56.44 13.01 -28.05
C GLU A 6 -55.78 12.19 -29.17
N LEU A 7 -54.46 12.31 -29.36
CA LEU A 7 -53.72 11.56 -30.38
C LEU A 7 -53.63 10.04 -30.09
N PHE A 8 -53.87 9.63 -28.83
CA PHE A 8 -53.74 8.25 -28.36
C PHE A 8 -55.08 7.66 -27.86
N SER A 9 -56.20 8.20 -28.36
CA SER A 9 -57.56 7.72 -28.05
C SER A 9 -57.83 6.30 -28.61
N ALA A 10 -57.15 5.91 -29.69
CA ALA A 10 -57.25 4.58 -30.24
C ALA A 10 -56.48 3.56 -29.37
N LYS A 11 -57.17 2.51 -28.90
CA LYS A 11 -56.57 1.46 -28.04
C LYS A 11 -55.29 0.84 -28.63
N SER A 12 -55.17 0.79 -29.96
CA SER A 12 -53.98 0.28 -30.66
C SER A 12 -52.74 1.16 -30.43
N ASP A 13 -52.88 2.48 -30.51
CA ASP A 13 -51.76 3.42 -30.39
C ASP A 13 -51.30 3.56 -28.94
N GLN A 14 -52.23 3.44 -27.99
CA GLN A 14 -51.90 3.32 -26.56
C GLN A 14 -51.03 2.09 -26.27
N VAL A 15 -51.36 0.93 -26.85
CA VAL A 15 -50.57 -0.30 -26.68
C VAL A 15 -49.18 -0.17 -27.29
N GLN A 16 -49.06 0.45 -28.47
CA GLN A 16 -47.75 0.72 -29.09
C GLN A 16 -46.89 1.65 -28.23
N LEU A 17 -47.45 2.75 -27.72
CA LEU A 17 -46.69 3.69 -26.89
C LEU A 17 -46.24 3.06 -25.57
N VAL A 18 -47.10 2.26 -24.93
CA VAL A 18 -46.73 1.48 -23.74
C VAL A 18 -45.62 0.49 -24.07
N THR A 19 -45.69 -0.19 -25.22
CA THR A 19 -44.65 -1.13 -25.67
C THR A 19 -43.31 -0.43 -25.93
N PHE A 20 -43.32 0.75 -26.56
CA PHE A 20 -42.13 1.57 -26.75
C PHE A 20 -41.55 2.05 -25.43
N ALA A 21 -42.40 2.51 -24.50
CA ALA A 21 -41.96 2.94 -23.17
C ALA A 21 -41.34 1.77 -22.39
N PHE A 22 -41.96 0.59 -22.39
CA PHE A 22 -41.39 -0.61 -21.77
C PHE A 22 -40.07 -1.02 -22.40
N SER A 23 -39.97 -0.96 -23.74
CA SER A 23 -38.73 -1.26 -24.47
C SER A 23 -37.62 -0.28 -24.11
N ALA A 24 -37.92 1.01 -24.01
CA ALA A 24 -36.98 2.05 -23.59
C ALA A 24 -36.53 1.87 -22.13
N ILE A 25 -37.44 1.57 -21.21
CA ILE A 25 -37.13 1.30 -19.80
C ILE A 25 -36.25 0.05 -19.68
N LEU A 26 -36.55 -1.01 -20.42
CA LEU A 26 -35.73 -2.22 -20.48
C LEU A 26 -34.32 -1.91 -20.95
N ALA A 27 -34.17 -1.16 -22.05
CA ALA A 27 -32.87 -0.76 -22.58
C ALA A 27 -32.06 0.07 -21.55
N LEU A 28 -32.70 1.04 -20.89
CA LEU A 28 -32.06 1.85 -19.84
C LEU A 28 -31.65 0.99 -18.64
N THR A 29 -32.49 0.04 -18.24
CA THR A 29 -32.20 -0.86 -17.11
C THR A 29 -31.00 -1.74 -17.43
N VAL A 30 -30.96 -2.34 -18.62
CA VAL A 30 -29.81 -3.15 -19.08
C VAL A 30 -28.53 -2.32 -19.09
N LEU A 31 -28.60 -1.09 -19.59
CA LEU A 31 -27.45 -0.18 -19.62
C LEU A 31 -26.93 0.16 -18.21
N LEU A 32 -27.83 0.51 -17.28
CA LEU A 32 -27.47 0.84 -15.91
C LEU A 32 -26.89 -0.35 -15.15
N VAL A 33 -27.46 -1.54 -15.33
CA VAL A 33 -26.93 -2.78 -14.73
C VAL A 33 -25.54 -3.07 -15.28
N ASN A 34 -25.35 -3.01 -16.60
CA ASN A 34 -24.05 -3.23 -17.22
C ASN A 34 -23.00 -2.22 -16.73
N GLN A 35 -23.35 -0.94 -16.67
CA GLN A 35 -22.44 0.10 -16.20
C GLN A 35 -22.09 -0.06 -14.71
N THR A 36 -23.02 -0.55 -13.90
CA THR A 36 -22.76 -0.85 -12.48
C THR A 36 -21.78 -2.01 -12.34
N ILE A 37 -21.96 -3.09 -13.11
CA ILE A 37 -21.06 -4.24 -13.11
C ILE A 37 -19.64 -3.83 -13.57
N ILE A 38 -19.56 -3.05 -14.65
CA ILE A 38 -18.28 -2.54 -15.17
C ILE A 38 -17.60 -1.66 -14.11
N ASN A 39 -18.33 -0.71 -13.51
CA ASN A 39 -17.77 0.20 -12.51
C ASN A 39 -17.29 -0.55 -11.26
N GLN A 40 -18.03 -1.57 -10.81
CA GLN A 40 -17.59 -2.42 -9.70
C GLN A 40 -16.31 -3.19 -10.04
N ARG A 41 -16.24 -3.78 -11.24
CA ARG A 41 -15.06 -4.50 -11.70
C ARG A 41 -13.84 -3.57 -11.83
N THR A 42 -14.01 -2.40 -12.43
CA THR A 42 -12.92 -1.41 -12.57
C THR A 42 -12.43 -0.92 -11.22
N LYS A 43 -13.35 -0.64 -10.27
CA LYS A 43 -12.97 -0.28 -8.90
C LYS A 43 -12.17 -1.41 -8.23
N ARG A 44 -12.58 -2.65 -8.41
CA ARG A 44 -11.89 -3.83 -7.88
C ARG A 44 -10.48 -3.97 -8.45
N GLU A 45 -10.33 -3.93 -9.77
CA GLU A 45 -9.05 -4.02 -10.47
C GLU A 45 -8.12 -2.86 -10.05
N PHE A 46 -8.65 -1.65 -9.88
CA PHE A 46 -7.90 -0.50 -9.39
C PHE A 46 -7.38 -0.70 -7.96
N LEU A 47 -8.22 -1.16 -7.03
CA LEU A 47 -7.81 -1.43 -5.65
C LEU A 47 -6.77 -2.54 -5.57
N LEU A 48 -6.91 -3.62 -6.35
CA LEU A 48 -5.91 -4.67 -6.44
C LEU A 48 -4.57 -4.15 -6.97
N GLY A 49 -4.59 -3.26 -7.97
CA GLY A 49 -3.37 -2.57 -8.43
C GLY A 49 -2.69 -1.75 -7.33
N LYS A 50 -3.47 -1.17 -6.40
CA LYS A 50 -2.91 -0.48 -5.23
C LYS A 50 -2.34 -1.42 -4.18
N VAL A 51 -2.90 -2.62 -4.02
CA VAL A 51 -2.29 -3.66 -3.18
C VAL A 51 -0.97 -4.16 -3.79
N GLU A 52 -0.90 -4.33 -5.11
CA GLU A 52 0.34 -4.70 -5.79
C GLU A 52 1.42 -3.60 -5.65
N GLU A 53 1.03 -2.33 -5.78
CA GLU A 53 1.91 -1.19 -5.52
C GLU A 53 2.43 -1.16 -4.08
N LEU A 54 1.58 -1.44 -3.08
CA LEU A 54 1.99 -1.59 -1.68
C LEU A 54 2.98 -2.73 -1.48
N SER A 55 2.73 -3.88 -2.10
CA SER A 55 3.63 -5.04 -2.01
C SER A 55 5.01 -4.70 -2.56
N ASN A 56 5.08 -3.99 -3.69
CA ASN A 56 6.34 -3.56 -4.28
C ASN A 56 7.09 -2.56 -3.39
N LEU A 57 6.37 -1.60 -2.78
CA LEU A 57 6.96 -0.66 -1.84
C LEU A 57 7.46 -1.33 -0.55
N SER A 58 6.77 -2.38 -0.08
CA SER A 58 7.23 -3.20 1.05
C SER A 58 8.57 -3.87 0.75
N ILE A 59 8.70 -4.46 -0.43
CA ILE A 59 9.95 -5.10 -0.87
C ILE A 59 11.05 -4.04 -1.01
N GLU A 60 10.72 -2.87 -1.56
CA GLU A 60 11.66 -1.75 -1.69
C GLU A 60 12.16 -1.27 -0.32
N PHE A 61 11.27 -1.15 0.68
CA PHE A 61 11.65 -0.82 2.05
C PHE A 61 12.66 -1.81 2.64
N THR A 62 12.38 -3.12 2.53
CA THR A 62 13.27 -4.17 3.03
C THR A 62 14.61 -4.13 2.33
N ARG A 63 14.61 -3.97 0.99
CA ARG A 63 15.83 -3.90 0.19
C ARG A 63 16.72 -2.74 0.63
N VAL A 64 16.18 -1.52 0.70
CA VAL A 64 16.97 -0.32 1.05
C VAL A 64 17.45 -0.39 2.51
N SER A 65 16.61 -0.90 3.41
CA SER A 65 16.99 -1.08 4.83
C SER A 65 18.07 -2.15 5.01
N GLY A 66 17.98 -3.25 4.25
CA GLY A 66 18.97 -4.33 4.25
C GLY A 66 20.31 -3.88 3.67
N GLU A 67 20.30 -3.20 2.52
CA GLU A 67 21.51 -2.64 1.89
C GLU A 67 22.22 -1.65 2.82
N MET A 68 21.47 -0.83 3.55
CA MET A 68 22.03 0.07 4.56
C MET A 68 22.69 -0.69 5.71
N LEU A 69 22.03 -1.74 6.20
CA LEU A 69 22.57 -2.55 7.30
C LEU A 69 23.82 -3.33 6.85
N ASP A 70 23.82 -3.86 5.63
CA ASP A 70 25.00 -4.48 5.01
C ASP A 70 26.16 -3.49 4.90
N GLU A 71 25.91 -2.25 4.47
CA GLU A 71 26.94 -1.20 4.45
C GLU A 71 27.48 -0.92 5.85
N LEU A 72 26.60 -0.85 6.85
CA LEU A 72 26.98 -0.61 8.24
C LEU A 72 27.87 -1.73 8.80
N VAL A 73 27.53 -2.99 8.53
CA VAL A 73 28.32 -4.16 8.92
C VAL A 73 29.69 -4.13 8.23
N ASN A 74 29.74 -3.88 6.92
CA ASN A 74 31.02 -3.79 6.19
C ASN A 74 31.93 -2.70 6.76
N ARG A 75 31.37 -1.54 7.10
CA ARG A 75 32.14 -0.44 7.73
C ARG A 75 32.61 -0.77 9.14
N PHE A 76 31.82 -1.56 9.88
CA PHE A 76 32.22 -2.07 11.19
C PHE A 76 33.42 -3.01 11.06
N GLU A 77 33.39 -3.95 10.10
CA GLU A 77 34.47 -4.89 9.81
C GLU A 77 35.75 -4.20 9.32
N ASP A 78 35.61 -3.14 8.51
CA ASP A 78 36.73 -2.33 8.02
C ASP A 78 37.27 -1.33 9.05
N GLU A 79 36.78 -1.36 10.30
CA GLU A 79 37.08 -0.39 11.37
C GLU A 79 36.85 1.09 10.99
N SER A 80 36.01 1.34 9.98
CA SER A 80 35.75 2.68 9.42
C SER A 80 34.45 3.33 9.95
N CYS A 81 33.94 2.83 11.08
CA CYS A 81 32.65 3.21 11.67
C CYS A 81 32.69 4.44 12.60
N GLU A 82 33.87 4.94 12.97
CA GLU A 82 34.03 6.02 13.96
C GLU A 82 33.30 7.34 13.59
N ASN A 83 32.98 7.56 12.30
CA ASN A 83 32.23 8.72 11.81
C ASN A 83 31.10 8.35 10.82
N TYR A 84 30.51 7.17 10.95
CA TYR A 84 29.38 6.76 10.11
C TYR A 84 28.10 7.55 10.41
N ASP A 85 27.83 8.64 9.71
CA ASP A 85 26.47 9.18 9.69
C ASP A 85 25.63 8.41 8.67
N LEU A 86 24.37 8.10 9.03
CA LEU A 86 23.39 7.56 8.10
C LEU A 86 23.33 8.48 6.86
N PRO A 87 23.63 7.99 5.65
CA PRO A 87 23.60 8.84 4.47
C PRO A 87 22.21 9.46 4.29
N TYR A 88 22.15 10.78 4.19
CA TYR A 88 20.88 11.51 4.00
C TYR A 88 20.08 11.00 2.79
N ALA A 89 20.76 10.49 1.77
CA ALA A 89 20.12 9.86 0.62
C ALA A 89 19.29 8.63 1.00
N VAL A 90 19.83 7.75 1.86
CA VAL A 90 19.19 6.52 2.33
C VAL A 90 17.99 6.84 3.23
N ASP A 91 18.15 7.75 4.19
CA ASP A 91 17.06 8.20 5.06
C ASP A 91 15.90 8.82 4.25
N ARG A 92 16.25 9.63 3.24
CA ARG A 92 15.27 10.23 2.34
C ARG A 92 14.55 9.19 1.49
N GLU A 93 15.26 8.18 0.99
CA GLU A 93 14.69 7.10 0.18
C GLU A 93 13.70 6.27 1.00
N ILE A 94 14.09 5.82 2.19
CA ILE A 94 13.22 5.07 3.10
C ILE A 94 12.02 5.92 3.53
N SER A 95 12.24 7.17 3.90
CA SER A 95 11.15 8.11 4.21
C SER A 95 10.18 8.30 3.03
N ALA A 96 10.68 8.32 1.80
CA ALA A 96 9.84 8.44 0.61
C ALA A 96 9.02 7.15 0.39
N VAL A 97 9.61 5.98 0.57
CA VAL A 97 8.91 4.69 0.48
C VAL A 97 7.81 4.61 1.55
N LEU A 98 8.13 4.88 2.82
CA LEU A 98 7.17 4.84 3.91
C LEU A 98 6.01 5.83 3.73
N ARG A 99 6.28 7.05 3.24
CA ARG A 99 5.23 8.03 2.91
C ARG A 99 4.34 7.57 1.77
N LYS A 100 4.87 6.89 0.76
CA LYS A 100 4.06 6.32 -0.33
C LYS A 100 3.15 5.21 0.21
N ILE A 101 3.68 4.34 1.08
CA ILE A 101 2.89 3.30 1.75
C ILE A 101 1.76 3.94 2.56
N GLU A 102 2.08 4.94 3.39
CA GLU A 102 1.10 5.69 4.18
C GLU A 102 0.00 6.30 3.29
N LEU A 103 0.40 6.98 2.21
CA LEU A 103 -0.54 7.61 1.29
C LEU A 103 -1.46 6.59 0.62
N ILE A 104 -0.95 5.44 0.20
CA ILE A 104 -1.78 4.41 -0.42
C ILE A 104 -2.74 3.80 0.60
N CYS A 105 -2.24 3.51 1.81
CA CYS A 105 -3.06 3.06 2.93
C CYS A 105 -4.21 4.04 3.20
N GLU A 106 -3.92 5.32 3.43
CA GLU A 106 -4.91 6.34 3.80
C GLU A 106 -5.90 6.69 2.68
N LEU A 107 -5.47 6.72 1.41
CA LEU A 107 -6.34 7.13 0.30
C LEU A 107 -7.26 6.00 -0.19
N TYR A 108 -6.81 4.76 -0.13
CA TYR A 108 -7.48 3.65 -0.82
C TYR A 108 -8.04 2.57 0.12
N PHE A 109 -7.59 2.52 1.37
CA PHE A 109 -7.94 1.44 2.29
C PHE A 109 -8.35 1.96 3.67
N GLU A 110 -9.46 1.46 4.21
CA GLU A 110 -9.87 1.82 5.56
C GLU A 110 -9.18 0.92 6.60
N LYS A 111 -8.66 1.52 7.69
CA LYS A 111 -8.21 0.82 8.91
C LYS A 111 -7.06 -0.18 8.66
N THR A 112 -6.00 0.24 7.99
CA THR A 112 -4.79 -0.57 7.80
C THR A 112 -3.90 -0.66 9.05
N ASN A 113 -4.13 0.19 10.06
CA ASN A 113 -3.29 0.34 11.27
C ASN A 113 -1.81 0.59 10.96
N PHE A 114 -1.48 1.02 9.73
CA PHE A 114 -0.13 1.35 9.35
C PHE A 114 0.26 2.71 9.92
N SER A 115 1.45 2.80 10.54
CA SER A 115 2.04 4.06 10.98
C SER A 115 3.49 4.12 10.57
N VAL A 116 3.91 5.23 9.96
CA VAL A 116 5.31 5.46 9.57
C VAL A 116 6.26 5.36 10.78
N GLY A 117 5.78 5.76 11.96
CA GLY A 117 6.56 5.74 13.21
C GLY A 117 7.11 4.34 13.54
N ASP A 118 6.33 3.30 13.28
CA ASP A 118 6.71 1.92 13.62
C ASP A 118 7.86 1.38 12.75
N TYR A 119 8.15 2.05 11.62
CA TYR A 119 9.09 1.63 10.59
C TYR A 119 10.32 2.54 10.46
N GLN A 120 10.44 3.56 11.30
CA GLN A 120 11.60 4.45 11.26
C GLN A 120 12.91 3.71 11.58
N LEU A 121 13.98 4.16 10.93
CA LEU A 121 15.34 3.64 11.13
C LEU A 121 15.95 4.07 12.45
N SER A 122 15.44 5.14 13.05
CA SER A 122 15.81 5.59 14.40
C SER A 122 15.61 4.52 15.48
N HIS A 123 14.82 3.47 15.20
CA HIS A 123 14.61 2.34 16.10
C HIS A 123 15.67 1.23 15.98
N LEU A 124 16.56 1.32 14.99
CA LEU A 124 17.65 0.36 14.81
C LEU A 124 18.75 0.66 15.84
N LYS A 125 19.04 -0.32 16.68
CA LYS A 125 19.98 -0.13 17.80
C LYS A 125 21.41 -0.03 17.29
N SER A 126 21.75 -0.76 16.23
CA SER A 126 23.10 -0.72 15.65
C SER A 126 23.50 0.71 15.30
N LEU A 127 22.62 1.51 14.69
CA LEU A 127 22.85 2.93 14.41
C LEU A 127 23.10 3.78 15.67
N GLU A 128 22.45 3.44 16.77
CA GLU A 128 22.62 4.18 18.04
C GLU A 128 23.97 3.89 18.69
N TYR A 129 24.46 2.66 18.57
CA TYR A 129 25.63 2.16 19.30
C TYR A 129 26.92 2.14 18.47
N ILE A 130 26.84 2.17 17.14
CA ILE A 130 28.00 2.05 16.22
C ILE A 130 29.13 3.06 16.50
N HIS A 131 28.84 4.26 16.99
CA HIS A 131 29.87 5.27 17.31
C HIS A 131 30.43 5.20 18.72
N LYS A 132 29.70 4.56 19.63
CA LYS A 132 29.99 4.60 21.07
C LYS A 132 30.36 3.23 21.64
N TRP A 133 30.25 2.15 20.88
CA TRP A 133 30.40 0.77 21.37
C TRP A 133 31.70 0.53 22.15
N ARG A 134 32.84 1.03 21.65
CA ARG A 134 34.14 0.97 22.37
C ARG A 134 34.15 1.78 23.66
N ALA A 135 33.41 2.88 23.71
CA ALA A 135 33.35 3.78 24.88
C ALA A 135 32.40 3.29 25.98
N ILE A 136 31.50 2.35 25.65
CA ILE A 136 30.54 1.75 26.60
C ILE A 136 30.87 0.29 26.91
N ASP A 137 32.12 -0.13 26.66
CA ASP A 137 32.63 -1.48 26.93
C ASP A 137 31.84 -2.63 26.26
N LEU A 138 31.22 -2.38 25.09
CA LEU A 138 30.64 -3.46 24.28
C LEU A 138 31.75 -4.24 23.57
N THR A 139 31.57 -5.55 23.48
CA THR A 139 32.44 -6.41 22.66
C THR A 139 32.02 -6.39 21.20
N GLU A 140 32.91 -6.81 20.29
CA GLU A 140 32.55 -7.00 18.88
C GLU A 140 31.39 -7.98 18.72
N GLY A 141 31.37 -9.05 19.53
CA GLY A 141 30.27 -10.00 19.55
C GLY A 141 28.93 -9.37 19.93
N ASP A 142 28.92 -8.38 20.83
CA ASP A 142 27.71 -7.65 21.18
C ASP A 142 27.21 -6.78 20.02
N MET A 143 28.12 -6.18 19.25
CA MET A 143 27.77 -5.43 18.03
C MET A 143 27.16 -6.33 16.96
N TYR A 144 27.72 -7.53 16.74
CA TYR A 144 27.13 -8.52 15.83
C TYR A 144 25.74 -8.97 16.28
N ASN A 145 25.50 -9.11 17.59
CA ASN A 145 24.16 -9.40 18.10
C ASN A 145 23.18 -8.25 17.81
N LEU A 146 23.61 -6.99 17.92
CA LEU A 146 22.78 -5.83 17.56
C LEU A 146 22.45 -5.79 16.07
N PHE A 147 23.41 -6.13 15.20
CA PHE A 147 23.13 -6.24 13.77
C PHE A 147 22.09 -7.33 13.49
N ASP A 148 22.21 -8.52 14.08
CA ASP A 148 21.22 -9.58 13.93
C ASP A 148 19.83 -9.15 14.45
N GLU A 149 19.76 -8.51 15.63
CA GLU A 149 18.50 -7.94 16.15
C GLU A 149 17.83 -6.99 15.17
N ASP A 150 18.62 -6.14 14.50
CA ASP A 150 18.14 -5.17 13.52
C ASP A 150 17.71 -5.84 12.21
N TYR A 151 18.43 -6.87 11.71
CA TYR A 151 17.97 -7.69 10.58
C TYR A 151 16.64 -8.38 10.90
N GLN A 152 16.50 -8.96 12.10
CA GLN A 152 15.25 -9.58 12.52
C GLN A 152 14.12 -8.56 12.66
N LEU A 153 14.42 -7.32 13.09
CA LEU A 153 13.44 -6.24 13.15
C LEU A 153 12.94 -5.84 11.75
N ILE A 154 13.85 -5.65 10.79
CA ILE A 154 13.50 -5.34 9.40
C ILE A 154 12.64 -6.46 8.81
N LYS A 155 13.02 -7.72 9.03
CA LYS A 155 12.27 -8.88 8.55
C LYS A 155 10.85 -8.95 9.14
N ARG A 156 10.70 -8.72 10.46
CA ARG A 156 9.36 -8.68 11.09
C ARG A 156 8.49 -7.56 10.54
N ARG A 157 9.08 -6.41 10.23
CA ARG A 157 8.40 -5.28 9.59
C ARG A 157 7.94 -5.62 8.18
N GLU A 158 8.78 -6.31 7.40
CA GLU A 158 8.39 -6.84 6.08
C GLU A 158 7.23 -7.83 6.18
N GLU A 159 7.31 -8.80 7.10
CA GLU A 159 6.24 -9.78 7.32
C GLU A 159 4.92 -9.09 7.67
N TRP A 160 4.97 -8.05 8.52
CA TRP A 160 3.77 -7.29 8.89
C TRP A 160 3.18 -6.52 7.69
N LEU A 161 4.00 -5.89 6.85
CA LEU A 161 3.55 -5.24 5.61
C LEU A 161 2.95 -6.25 4.62
N ALA A 162 3.56 -7.42 4.51
CA ALA A 162 3.05 -8.51 3.67
C ALA A 162 1.68 -9.01 4.17
N GLU A 163 1.49 -9.13 5.48
CA GLU A 163 0.19 -9.46 6.08
C GLU A 163 -0.88 -8.41 5.77
N ILE A 164 -0.54 -7.11 5.86
CA ILE A 164 -1.44 -6.02 5.47
C ILE A 164 -1.84 -6.17 3.99
N CYS A 165 -0.87 -6.39 3.10
CA CYS A 165 -1.13 -6.58 1.68
C CYS A 165 -2.04 -7.79 1.42
N LEU A 166 -1.78 -8.93 2.09
CA LEU A 166 -2.59 -10.15 1.96
C LEU A 166 -4.02 -9.96 2.46
N ASP A 167 -4.21 -9.27 3.58
CA ASP A 167 -5.54 -8.98 4.12
C ASP A 167 -6.32 -8.04 3.19
N LEU A 168 -5.68 -7.00 2.66
CA LEU A 168 -6.28 -6.09 1.68
C LEU A 168 -6.63 -6.83 0.37
N ALA A 169 -5.76 -7.69 -0.13
CA ALA A 169 -6.02 -8.52 -1.30
C ALA A 169 -7.25 -9.44 -1.09
N LYS A 170 -7.40 -10.03 0.10
CA LYS A 170 -8.57 -10.88 0.42
C LYS A 170 -9.86 -10.06 0.52
N ARG A 171 -9.81 -8.88 1.14
CA ARG A 171 -10.99 -8.01 1.30
C ARG A 171 -11.48 -7.42 -0.02
N HIS A 172 -10.56 -7.12 -0.94
CA HIS A 172 -10.87 -6.44 -2.20
C HIS A 172 -10.73 -7.31 -3.44
N GLY A 173 -10.30 -8.57 -3.32
CA GLY A 173 -10.11 -9.49 -4.44
C GLY A 173 -11.36 -10.26 -4.88
N HIS A 174 -12.39 -10.32 -4.03
CA HIS A 174 -13.64 -11.03 -4.30
C HIS A 174 -14.73 -10.08 -4.82
#